data_AF-A0A832M372-F1
#
_entry.id   AF-A0A832M372-F1
#
_cell.length_a   1.000
_cell.length_b   1.000
_cell.length_c   1.000
_cell.angle_alpha   90.00
_cell.angle_beta   90.00
_cell.angle_gamma   90.00
#
_symmetry.space_group_name_H-M   'P 1'
#
loop_
_entity.id
_entity.type
_entity.pdbx_description
1 polymer ?
#
loop_
_entity_poly.entity_id
_entity_poly.type
_entity_poly.pdbx_seq_one_letter_code
_entity_poly.pdbx_strand_id
1 'polypeptide(L)' 'MDLRTYQLTQFLKEELAVPADSIPQVLEQCKNLNRLPVILWQKKLVTLSQLDRVLVWLEGFVTKVA' A
#
# COMPACT_ATOMS: atom_id res chain seq x y z
N MET A 1 -11.09 0.69 13.34
CA MET A 1 -10.21 0.29 12.22
C MET A 1 -10.99 0.49 10.93
N ASP A 2 -10.52 1.37 10.06
CA ASP A 2 -11.13 1.65 8.77
C ASP A 2 -11.01 0.45 7.83
N LEU A 3 -12.12 0.09 7.15
CA LEU A 3 -12.19 -1.03 6.21
C LEU A 3 -11.12 -0.92 5.11
N ARG A 4 -10.80 0.33 4.74
CA ARG A 4 -9.80 0.68 3.74
C ARG A 4 -8.39 0.29 4.14
N THR A 5 -8.02 0.56 5.39
CA THR A 5 -6.71 0.24 5.95
C THR A 5 -6.53 -1.27 6.09
N TYR A 6 -7.60 -1.99 6.41
CA TYR A 6 -7.60 -3.45 6.48
C TYR A 6 -7.33 -4.09 5.10
N GLN A 7 -8.04 -3.67 4.06
CA GLN A 7 -7.84 -4.18 2.69
C GLN A 7 -6.41 -3.90 2.19
N LEU A 8 -5.89 -2.70 2.46
CA LEU A 8 -4.52 -2.36 2.09
C LEU A 8 -3.49 -3.21 2.83
N THR A 9 -3.70 -3.44 4.13
CA THR A 9 -2.80 -4.28 4.94
C THR A 9 -2.78 -5.73 4.44
N GLN A 10 -3.94 -6.29 4.08
CA GLN A 10 -4.04 -7.63 3.49
C GLN A 10 -3.32 -7.70 2.15
N PHE A 11 -3.57 -6.73 1.25
CA PHE A 11 -2.87 -6.65 -0.04
C PHE A 11 -1.34 -6.57 0.13
N LEU A 12 -0.86 -5.70 1.01
CA LEU A 12 0.58 -5.58 1.27
C LEU A 12 1.19 -6.86 1.83
N LYS A 13 0.47 -7.56 2.70
CA LYS A 13 0.96 -8.79 3.33
C LYS A 13 0.91 -10.00 2.40
N GLU A 14 -0.21 -10.19 1.70
CA GLU A 14 -0.49 -11.41 0.94
C GLU A 14 0.03 -11.33 -0.50
N GLU A 15 -0.20 -10.21 -1.20
CA GLU A 15 0.16 -10.06 -2.61
C GLU A 15 1.60 -9.56 -2.81
N LEU A 16 2.05 -8.70 -1.89
CA LEU A 16 3.36 -8.06 -1.94
C LEU A 16 4.40 -8.66 -1.00
N ALA A 17 3.99 -9.58 -0.12
CA ALA A 17 4.84 -10.19 0.91
C ALA A 17 5.59 -9.18 1.79
N VAL A 18 4.99 -8.00 2.03
CA VAL A 18 5.56 -6.96 2.88
C VAL A 18 5.57 -7.45 4.34
N PRO A 19 6.69 -7.30 5.07
CA PRO A 19 6.77 -7.67 6.47
C PRO A 19 5.72 -6.95 7.31
N ALA A 20 4.95 -7.71 8.10
CA ALA A 20 3.89 -7.17 8.93
C ALA A 20 4.39 -6.10 9.93
N ASP A 21 5.62 -6.23 10.43
CA ASP A 21 6.28 -5.26 11.30
C ASP A 21 6.52 -3.89 10.64
N SER A 22 6.65 -3.85 9.31
CA SER A 22 6.89 -2.59 8.57
C SER A 22 5.61 -1.89 8.15
N ILE A 23 4.50 -2.61 8.02
CA ILE A 23 3.19 -2.07 7.62
C ILE A 23 2.69 -0.95 8.54
N PRO A 24 2.66 -1.08 9.89
CA PRO A 24 2.15 -0.03 10.76
C PRO A 24 2.94 1.28 10.62
N GLN A 25 4.27 1.23 10.56
CA GLN A 25 5.09 2.43 10.35
C GLN A 25 4.79 3.13 9.02
N VAL A 26 4.58 2.35 7.95
CA VAL A 26 4.23 2.88 6.62
C VAL A 26 2.85 3.53 6.66
N LEU A 27 1.86 2.88 7.29
CA LEU A 27 0.49 3.39 7.40
C LEU A 27 0.41 4.67 8.24
N GLU A 28 1.17 4.76 9.33
CA GLU A 28 1.25 5.97 10.17
C GLU A 28 1.85 7.15 9.41
N GLN A 29 2.85 6.90 8.55
CA GLN A 29 3.45 7.93 7.68
C GLN A 29 2.56 8.27 6.47
N CYS A 30 1.72 7.33 6.04
CA CYS A 30 0.78 7.49 4.94
C CYS A 30 -0.51 8.18 5.35
N LYS A 31 -0.45 9.51 5.55
CA LYS A 31 -1.67 10.33 5.65
C LYS A 31 -2.48 10.38 4.35
N ASN A 32 -1.83 10.17 3.21
CA ASN A 32 -2.44 10.12 1.89
C ASN A 32 -2.02 8.84 1.18
N LEU A 33 -2.99 8.10 0.65
CA LEU A 33 -2.75 6.85 -0.10
C LEU A 33 -1.84 7.06 -1.32
N ASN A 34 -1.87 8.26 -1.93
CA ASN A 34 -0.98 8.61 -3.05
C ASN A 34 0.52 8.57 -2.67
N ARG A 35 0.88 8.69 -1.38
CA ARG A 35 2.28 8.58 -0.92
C ARG A 35 2.70 7.18 -0.53
N LEU A 36 1.75 6.25 -0.41
CA LEU A 36 2.03 4.86 -0.09
C LEU A 36 3.06 4.20 -1.02
N PRO A 37 2.91 4.23 -2.36
CA PRO A 37 3.86 3.56 -3.24
C PRO A 37 5.27 4.16 -3.09
N VAL A 38 5.37 5.48 -2.95
CA VAL A 38 6.64 6.17 -2.74
C VAL A 38 7.30 5.75 -1.43
N ILE A 39 6.55 5.67 -0.33
CA ILE A 39 7.09 5.27 0.98
C ILE A 39 7.53 3.80 0.96
N LEU A 40 6.75 2.91 0.36
CA LEU A 40 7.10 1.49 0.22
C LEU A 40 8.40 1.32 -0.57
N TRP A 41 8.57 2.09 -1.65
CA TRP A 41 9.79 2.10 -2.45
C TRP A 41 10.99 2.66 -1.69
N GLN A 42 10.83 3.79 -1.01
CA GLN A 42 11.90 4.41 -0.20
C GLN A 42 12.39 3.49 0.92
N LYS A 43 11.48 2.71 1.51
CA LYS A 43 11.79 1.73 2.55
C LYS A 43 12.34 0.40 1.99
N LYS A 44 12.48 0.28 0.66
CA LYS A 44 12.87 -0.95 -0.05
C LYS A 44 12.00 -2.17 0.32
N LEU A 45 10.73 -1.93 0.66
CA LEU A 45 9.76 -2.97 1.01
C LEU A 45 9.14 -3.62 -0.22
N VAL A 46 9.26 -2.98 -1.38
CA VAL A 46 8.70 -3.43 -2.65
C VAL A 46 9.73 -3.24 -3.77
N THR A 47 9.66 -4.10 -4.79
CA THR A 47 10.42 -3.96 -6.04
C THR A 47 9.68 -3.06 -7.03
N LEU A 48 10.31 -2.66 -8.14
CA LEU A 48 9.66 -1.85 -9.18
C LEU A 48 8.41 -2.53 -9.75
N SER A 49 8.46 -3.86 -9.97
CA SER A 49 7.31 -4.63 -10.45
C SER A 49 6.17 -4.68 -9.44
N GLN A 50 6.51 -4.70 -8.16
CA GLN A 50 5.55 -4.68 -7.06
C GLN A 50 4.96 -3.27 -6.86
N LEU A 51 5.76 -2.23 -7.07
CA LEU A 51 5.33 -0.82 -7.05
C LEU A 51 4.24 -0.55 -8.10
N ASP A 52 4.39 -1.10 -9.30
CA ASP A 52 3.40 -1.03 -10.37
C ASP A 52 2.05 -1.63 -9.95
N ARG A 53 2.07 -2.82 -9.32
CA ARG A 53 0.87 -3.46 -8.76
C ARG A 53 0.20 -2.62 -7.69
N VAL A 54 0.98 -1.96 -6.83
CA VAL A 54 0.45 -1.04 -5.80
C VAL A 54 -0.26 0.14 -6.47
N LEU A 55 0.30 0.71 -7.54
CA LEU A 55 -0.32 1.81 -8.29
C LEU A 55 -1.65 1.37 -8.91
N VAL A 56 -1.68 0.23 -9.61
CA VAL A 56 -2.91 -0.33 -10.21
C VAL A 56 -3.97 -0.61 -9.14
N TRP A 57 -3.57 -1.17 -8.00
CA TRP A 57 -4.49 -1.44 -6.88
C TRP A 57 -5.07 -0.14 -6.31
N LEU A 58 -4.24 0.89 -6.16
CA LEU A 58 -4.67 2.22 -5.69
C LEU A 58 -5.63 2.89 -6.67
N GLU A 59 -5.41 2.77 -7.98
CA GLU A 59 -6.34 3.27 -8.99
C GLU A 59 -7.71 2.60 -8.88
N GLY A 60 -7.76 1.27 -8.75
CA GLY A 60 -9.02 0.54 -8.53
C GLY A 60 -9.74 0.93 -7.23
N PHE A 61 -8.98 1.40 -6.24
CA PHE A 61 -9.50 1.85 -4.96
C PHE A 61 -10.03 3.30 -4.98
N VAL A 62 -9.38 4.18 -5.74
CA VAL A 62 -9.75 5.60 -5.90
C VAL A 62 -10.89 5.77 -6.90
N THR A 63 -10.98 4.92 -7.93
CA THR A 63 -11.90 5.09 -9.07
C THR A 63 -13.32 4.58 -8.79
N LYS A 64 -13.64 4.17 -7.56
CA LYS A 64 -15.01 3.77 -7.18
C LYS A 64 -15.97 4.95 -6.90
N VAL A 65 -15.68 6.11 -7.49
CA VAL A 65 -16.55 7.29 -7.53
C VAL A 65 -16.72 7.76 -8.98
N ALA A 66 -17.57 7.05 -9.72
CA ALA A 66 -18.20 7.51 -10.95
C ALA A 66 -19.58 6.87 -11.04
#